data_AF-A0A6A4VMW1-F1
#
_entry.id   AF-A0A6A4VMW1-F1
#
_cell.length_a   1.000
_cell.length_b   1.000
_cell.length_c   1.000
_cell.angle_alpha   90.00
_cell.angle_beta   90.00
_cell.angle_gamma   90.00
#
_symmetry.space_group_name_H-M   'P 1'
#
loop_
_entity.id
_entity.type
_entity.pdbx_description
1 polymer ?
#
loop_
_entity_poly.entity_id
_entity_poly.type
_entity_poly.pdbx_seq_one_letter_code
_entity_poly.pdbx_strand_id
1 'polypeptide(L)'
;METAWNSGRMDSGQRLQALTISSPQAGRCTCCALCHQETNCASLSFNSATSVCELYSSVASFSTLRPDSTNQWSYYVMPGRSETGHFCRQDSDCVTSGDFCRGRFCTSLDKVTCRTIADTFGSIRHFAVTPTVYGWFNGRPMTLKCWMTSGGEGFTAVLISTRGFQFDSTTLMEHNTQLQDGVQGQSLLGMVEDIRQSETDSTYRIAIWYNNNGGWGNLLAYDALRNEPVLSSTVRTSGWMNVVRGPGANWSPSMLWMSSSGSTLLTTNAADGQSVTGALATTDGVIHFDSLWVYIKE
;
A
#
# COMPACT_ATOMS: atom_id res chain seq x y z
N MET A 1 -6.52 16.41 16.47
CA MET A 1 -5.84 15.14 16.84
C MET A 1 -5.83 14.26 15.61
N GLU A 2 -4.64 13.85 15.17
CA GLU A 2 -4.49 12.95 14.03
C GLU A 2 -4.77 11.51 14.45
N THR A 3 -5.56 10.78 13.64
CA THR A 3 -5.78 9.35 13.84
C THR A 3 -4.54 8.57 13.44
N ALA A 4 -4.19 7.56 14.22
CA ALA A 4 -3.17 6.60 13.79
C ALA A 4 -3.76 5.61 12.79
N TRP A 5 -5.04 5.26 12.97
CA TRP A 5 -5.80 4.41 12.05
C TRP A 5 -7.29 4.78 12.07
N ASN A 6 -7.91 4.79 10.89
CA ASN A 6 -9.35 4.93 10.76
C ASN A 6 -9.97 3.54 10.66
N SER A 7 -11.14 3.34 11.28
CA SER A 7 -11.87 2.07 11.19
C SER A 7 -11.16 0.91 11.88
N GLY A 8 -10.74 1.13 13.13
CA GLY A 8 -10.18 0.07 13.95
C GLY A 8 -10.19 0.36 15.45
N ARG A 9 -10.07 -0.71 16.24
CA ARG A 9 -9.94 -0.68 17.70
C ARG A 9 -9.19 -1.91 18.21
N MET A 10 -8.65 -1.90 19.42
CA MET A 10 -7.98 -3.09 19.98
C MET A 10 -8.98 -4.03 20.66
N ASP A 11 -8.53 -5.27 20.92
CA ASP A 11 -9.31 -6.25 21.69
C ASP A 11 -9.55 -5.81 23.15
N SER A 12 -10.64 -6.30 23.73
CA SER A 12 -11.02 -6.02 25.12
C SER A 12 -9.99 -6.50 26.14
N GLY A 13 -9.15 -7.48 25.80
CA GLY A 13 -8.09 -7.99 26.69
C GLY A 13 -6.97 -6.99 26.99
N GLN A 14 -6.84 -5.91 26.21
CA GLN A 14 -5.86 -4.83 26.41
C GLN A 14 -6.49 -3.57 27.01
N ARG A 15 -7.81 -3.60 27.24
CA ARG A 15 -8.61 -2.43 27.60
C ARG A 15 -8.51 -2.15 29.09
N LEU A 16 -8.08 -0.94 29.41
CA LEU A 16 -8.10 -0.40 30.77
C LEU A 16 -9.51 -0.02 31.19
N GLN A 17 -10.22 0.70 30.31
CA GLN A 17 -11.54 1.24 30.61
C GLN A 17 -12.38 1.41 29.34
N ALA A 18 -13.71 1.34 29.49
CA ALA A 18 -14.67 1.75 28.47
C ALA A 18 -15.66 2.75 29.09
N LEU A 19 -15.90 3.87 28.41
CA LEU A 19 -16.72 4.98 28.89
C LEU A 19 -17.62 5.48 27.78
N THR A 20 -18.88 5.79 28.09
CA THR A 20 -19.77 6.48 27.15
C THR A 20 -19.68 7.99 27.39
N ILE A 21 -19.31 8.73 26.36
CA ILE A 21 -19.18 10.19 26.43
C ILE A 21 -20.51 10.83 26.04
N SER A 22 -21.02 11.68 26.91
CA SER A 22 -22.35 12.29 26.78
C SER A 22 -22.47 13.32 25.64
N SER A 23 -21.35 13.85 25.14
CA SER A 23 -21.33 14.75 23.97
C SER A 23 -20.53 14.13 22.80
N PRO A 24 -21.20 13.71 21.71
CA PRO A 24 -20.54 13.15 20.53
C PRO A 24 -19.58 14.15 19.85
N GLN A 25 -19.94 15.44 19.86
CA GLN A 25 -19.19 16.52 19.18
C GLN A 25 -17.85 16.83 19.87
N ALA A 26 -17.78 16.65 21.20
CA ALA A 26 -16.53 16.78 21.98
C ALA A 26 -15.87 15.42 22.25
N GLY A 27 -16.48 14.31 21.83
CA GLY A 27 -16.18 12.96 22.29
C GLY A 27 -14.72 12.54 22.11
N ARG A 28 -14.10 12.88 20.97
CA ARG A 28 -12.69 12.55 20.70
C ARG A 28 -11.73 13.27 21.65
N CYS A 29 -11.92 14.57 21.86
CA CYS A 29 -11.08 15.36 22.75
C CYS A 29 -11.25 14.91 24.21
N THR A 30 -12.48 14.63 24.63
CA THR A 30 -12.76 14.10 25.97
C THR A 30 -12.11 12.73 26.17
N CYS A 31 -12.19 11.82 25.19
CA CYS A 31 -11.55 10.51 25.26
C CYS A 31 -10.02 10.63 25.43
N CYS A 32 -9.39 11.56 24.72
CA CYS A 32 -7.97 11.84 24.92
C CYS A 32 -7.65 12.45 26.28
N ALA A 33 -8.47 13.38 26.77
CA ALA A 33 -8.26 13.96 28.09
C ALA A 33 -8.30 12.88 29.19
N LEU A 34 -9.24 11.93 29.07
CA LEU A 34 -9.32 10.77 29.97
C LEU A 34 -8.09 9.89 29.88
N CYS A 35 -7.61 9.58 28.67
CA CYS A 35 -6.36 8.84 28.49
C CYS A 35 -5.15 9.57 29.08
N HIS A 36 -5.08 10.91 28.98
CA HIS A 36 -4.01 11.68 29.61
C HIS A 36 -4.02 11.62 31.14
N GLN A 37 -5.19 11.47 31.76
CA GLN A 37 -5.34 11.37 33.21
C GLN A 37 -5.02 9.96 33.73
N GLU A 38 -5.27 8.94 32.91
CA GLU A 38 -4.91 7.56 33.22
C GLU A 38 -3.42 7.32 32.95
N THR A 39 -2.63 7.15 34.02
CA THR A 39 -1.16 7.09 33.93
C THR A 39 -0.66 5.95 33.05
N ASN A 40 -1.41 4.85 32.99
CA ASN A 40 -1.07 3.67 32.20
C ASN A 40 -1.65 3.69 30.79
N CYS A 41 -2.39 4.74 30.39
CA CYS A 41 -2.99 4.79 29.07
C CYS A 41 -1.95 5.15 27.99
N ALA A 42 -1.82 4.27 27.00
CA ALA A 42 -0.91 4.42 25.87
C ALA A 42 -1.64 4.71 24.55
N SER A 43 -2.90 4.31 24.45
CA SER A 43 -3.72 4.54 23.26
C SER A 43 -5.21 4.50 23.58
N LEU A 44 -6.03 4.92 22.61
CA LEU A 44 -7.49 4.95 22.76
C LEU A 44 -8.21 4.71 21.42
N SER A 45 -9.43 4.20 21.51
CA SER A 45 -10.37 4.12 20.40
C SER A 45 -11.64 4.89 20.74
N PHE A 46 -12.20 5.59 19.76
CA PHE A 46 -13.48 6.29 19.91
C PHE A 46 -14.46 5.83 18.83
N ASN A 47 -15.65 5.41 19.25
CA ASN A 47 -16.78 5.11 18.36
C ASN A 47 -17.66 6.35 18.22
N SER A 48 -17.76 6.91 17.01
CA SER A 48 -18.54 8.12 16.78
C SER A 48 -20.06 7.91 16.76
N ALA A 49 -20.54 6.67 16.56
CA ALA A 49 -21.97 6.37 16.52
C ALA A 49 -22.55 6.18 17.93
N THR A 50 -21.82 5.51 18.82
CA THR A 50 -22.26 5.20 20.20
C THR A 50 -21.64 6.14 21.24
N SER A 51 -20.72 7.01 20.82
CA SER A 51 -19.91 7.86 21.70
C SER A 51 -19.11 7.08 22.76
N VAL A 52 -18.81 5.81 22.49
CA VAL A 52 -17.99 4.97 23.37
C VAL A 52 -16.51 5.28 23.15
N CYS A 53 -15.80 5.49 24.25
CA CYS A 53 -14.36 5.64 24.35
C CYS A 53 -13.78 4.40 25.03
N GLU A 54 -12.79 3.77 24.41
CA GLU A 54 -12.02 2.67 24.99
C GLU A 54 -10.57 3.12 25.18
N LEU A 55 -10.03 2.93 26.37
CA LEU A 55 -8.64 3.26 26.73
C LEU A 55 -7.82 1.97 26.84
N TYR A 56 -6.58 1.98 26.35
CA TYR A 56 -5.70 0.80 26.36
C TYR A 56 -4.34 1.11 26.96
N SER A 57 -3.75 0.07 27.56
CA SER A 57 -2.43 0.16 28.22
C SER A 57 -1.25 0.06 27.27
N SER A 58 -1.50 -0.32 26.02
CA SER A 58 -0.48 -0.53 24.99
C SER A 58 -0.85 0.22 23.71
N VAL A 59 0.12 0.38 22.81
CA VAL A 59 -0.12 0.86 21.46
C VAL A 59 -0.32 -0.34 20.54
N ALA A 60 -1.25 -0.24 19.59
CA ALA A 60 -1.56 -1.31 18.67
C ALA A 60 -0.49 -1.44 17.59
N SER A 61 -0.47 -2.62 16.98
CA SER A 61 0.15 -2.94 15.70
C SER A 61 -0.93 -3.55 14.80
N PHE A 62 -0.58 -3.96 13.58
CA PHE A 62 -1.53 -4.69 12.75
C PHE A 62 -1.96 -6.05 13.33
N SER A 63 -1.16 -6.69 14.18
CA SER A 63 -1.56 -7.97 14.79
C SER A 63 -2.59 -7.81 15.92
N THR A 64 -2.67 -6.63 16.55
CA THR A 64 -3.51 -6.36 17.71
C THR A 64 -4.69 -5.43 17.42
N LEU A 65 -4.61 -4.64 16.35
CA LEU A 65 -5.73 -3.82 15.90
C LEU A 65 -6.78 -4.67 15.19
N ARG A 66 -8.04 -4.52 15.60
CA ARG A 66 -9.19 -5.14 14.96
C ARG A 66 -9.82 -4.18 13.97
N PRO A 67 -10.14 -4.66 12.77
CA PRO A 67 -10.82 -3.86 11.75
C PRO A 67 -12.25 -3.58 12.18
N ASP A 68 -12.72 -2.37 11.88
CA ASP A 68 -14.12 -2.01 12.01
C ASP A 68 -14.73 -1.76 10.63
N SER A 69 -15.44 -2.76 10.10
CA SER A 69 -16.11 -2.66 8.80
C SER A 69 -17.22 -1.60 8.76
N THR A 70 -17.67 -1.09 9.91
CA THR A 70 -18.70 -0.04 9.97
C THR A 70 -18.12 1.37 9.89
N ASN A 71 -16.79 1.51 9.91
CA ASN A 71 -16.07 2.80 9.88
C ASN A 71 -16.51 3.79 10.98
N GLN A 72 -16.99 3.29 12.11
CA GLN A 72 -17.46 4.08 13.25
C GLN A 72 -16.36 4.29 14.29
N TRP A 73 -15.37 3.39 14.33
CA TRP A 73 -14.26 3.44 15.26
C TRP A 73 -13.07 4.19 14.67
N SER A 74 -12.41 4.99 15.50
CA SER A 74 -11.14 5.66 15.16
C SER A 74 -10.12 5.37 16.26
N TYR A 75 -8.90 5.02 15.86
CA TYR A 75 -7.81 4.65 16.77
C TYR A 75 -6.75 5.76 16.85
N TYR A 76 -6.29 6.04 18.06
CA TYR A 76 -5.36 7.12 18.37
C TYR A 76 -4.26 6.64 19.31
N VAL A 77 -3.06 7.18 19.11
CA VAL A 77 -1.87 6.88 19.90
C VAL A 77 -1.51 8.07 20.78
N MET A 78 -1.12 7.81 22.02
CA MET A 78 -0.62 8.86 22.91
C MET A 78 0.86 9.16 22.61
N PRO A 79 1.30 10.42 22.71
CA PRO A 79 2.70 10.76 22.45
C PRO A 79 3.70 10.02 23.34
N GLY A 80 4.81 9.57 22.76
CA GLY A 80 5.94 8.96 23.46
C GLY A 80 5.62 7.61 24.12
N ARG A 81 4.80 6.77 23.48
CA ARG A 81 4.34 5.48 24.02
C ARG A 81 4.54 4.29 23.08
N SER A 82 5.01 4.50 21.85
CA SER A 82 5.08 3.47 20.82
C SER A 82 6.43 2.76 20.84
N GLU A 83 6.39 1.44 21.00
CA GLU A 83 7.56 0.56 20.91
C GLU A 83 7.76 0.12 19.45
N THR A 84 8.84 -0.62 19.19
CA THR A 84 9.15 -1.14 17.85
C THR A 84 7.98 -1.97 17.29
N GLY A 85 7.55 -1.64 16.07
CA GLY A 85 6.42 -2.28 15.39
C GLY A 85 5.04 -1.75 15.80
N HIS A 86 4.94 -0.86 16.78
CA HIS A 86 3.70 -0.18 17.12
C HIS A 86 3.41 0.98 16.17
N PHE A 87 2.13 1.35 16.05
CA PHE A 87 1.71 2.52 15.31
C PHE A 87 2.29 3.81 15.91
N CYS A 88 2.57 4.79 15.06
CA CYS A 88 3.06 6.12 15.45
C CYS A 88 2.50 7.19 14.51
N ARG A 89 2.62 8.45 14.91
CA ARG A 89 2.29 9.62 14.06
C ARG A 89 3.52 10.45 13.72
N GLN A 90 4.50 10.48 14.61
CA GLN A 90 5.74 11.25 14.47
C GLN A 90 6.89 10.57 15.22
N ASP A 91 8.13 10.92 14.89
CA ASP A 91 9.34 10.28 15.43
C ASP A 91 9.39 10.30 16.97
N SER A 92 8.89 11.36 17.61
CA SER A 92 8.82 11.46 19.08
C SER A 92 7.78 10.56 19.75
N ASP A 93 6.93 9.87 18.97
CA ASP A 93 6.06 8.83 19.52
C ASP A 93 6.84 7.55 19.85
N CYS A 94 8.00 7.33 19.21
CA CYS A 94 8.80 6.12 19.33
C CYS A 94 9.74 6.15 20.55
N VAL A 95 9.64 5.13 21.41
CA VAL A 95 10.41 5.05 22.65
C VAL A 95 11.67 4.17 22.55
N THR A 96 11.71 3.26 21.58
CA THR A 96 12.90 2.43 21.34
C THR A 96 14.00 3.25 20.71
N SER A 97 15.21 3.21 21.27
CA SER A 97 16.37 3.91 20.71
C SER A 97 16.70 3.39 19.30
N GLY A 98 16.84 4.30 18.35
CA GLY A 98 17.12 3.99 16.94
C GLY A 98 15.87 3.86 16.07
N ASP A 99 14.68 3.78 16.66
CA ASP A 99 13.43 3.78 15.90
C ASP A 99 12.98 5.20 15.54
N PHE A 100 12.39 5.32 14.36
CA PHE A 100 11.72 6.52 13.88
C PHE A 100 10.32 6.16 13.41
N CYS A 101 9.45 7.16 13.24
CA CYS A 101 8.12 6.93 12.72
C CYS A 101 8.15 6.87 11.18
N ARG A 102 8.19 5.65 10.65
CA ARG A 102 8.31 5.37 9.22
C ARG A 102 7.11 4.56 8.77
N GLY A 103 6.34 5.10 7.82
CA GLY A 103 5.10 4.46 7.36
C GLY A 103 4.04 4.33 8.47
N ARG A 104 4.07 5.20 9.48
CA ARG A 104 3.26 5.09 10.71
C ARG A 104 3.60 3.89 11.60
N PHE A 105 4.81 3.33 11.49
CA PHE A 105 5.36 2.36 12.44
C PHE A 105 6.61 2.89 13.09
N CYS A 106 6.80 2.62 14.38
CA CYS A 106 8.10 2.79 15.00
C CYS A 106 9.03 1.68 14.52
N THR A 107 10.06 2.05 13.78
CA THR A 107 11.01 1.11 13.20
C THR A 107 12.33 1.79 12.89
N SER A 108 13.40 0.99 12.92
CA SER A 108 14.74 1.39 12.46
C SER A 108 14.94 1.17 10.96
N LEU A 109 13.96 0.57 10.27
CA LEU A 109 14.00 0.37 8.83
C LEU A 109 13.96 1.72 8.10
N ASP A 110 14.81 1.86 7.10
CA ASP A 110 14.89 3.04 6.23
C ASP A 110 13.89 2.99 5.07
N LYS A 111 13.25 1.83 4.87
CA LYS A 111 12.22 1.59 3.85
C LYS A 111 11.09 0.75 4.45
N VAL A 112 9.85 1.10 4.09
CA VAL A 112 8.64 0.38 4.50
C VAL A 112 7.75 0.17 3.28
N THR A 113 7.74 -1.05 2.77
CA THR A 113 6.93 -1.49 1.63
C THR A 113 5.70 -2.29 2.08
N CYS A 114 4.86 -2.70 1.12
CA CYS A 114 3.80 -3.67 1.42
C CYS A 114 4.35 -5.02 1.90
N ARG A 115 5.50 -5.46 1.41
CA ARG A 115 6.17 -6.68 1.88
C ARG A 115 6.70 -6.50 3.29
N THR A 116 7.42 -5.41 3.58
CA THR A 116 7.88 -5.08 4.94
C THR A 116 6.71 -5.14 5.92
N ILE A 117 5.57 -4.56 5.56
CA ILE A 117 4.36 -4.58 6.38
C ILE A 117 3.86 -6.01 6.59
N ALA A 118 3.72 -6.80 5.52
CA ALA A 118 3.23 -8.17 5.60
C ALA A 118 4.15 -9.07 6.46
N ASP A 119 5.46 -8.96 6.27
CA ASP A 119 6.47 -9.85 6.85
C ASP A 119 6.86 -9.44 8.28
N THR A 120 6.93 -8.12 8.56
CA THR A 120 7.47 -7.59 9.82
C THR A 120 6.38 -7.11 10.79
N PHE A 121 5.39 -6.36 10.30
CA PHE A 121 4.40 -5.70 11.17
C PHE A 121 3.10 -6.50 11.34
N GLY A 122 2.94 -7.59 10.58
CA GLY A 122 1.83 -8.53 10.67
C GLY A 122 0.84 -8.43 9.50
N SER A 123 0.06 -9.50 9.29
CA SER A 123 -0.83 -9.60 8.13
C SER A 123 -1.99 -8.59 8.21
N ILE A 124 -1.99 -7.60 7.33
CA ILE A 124 -3.07 -6.60 7.22
C ILE A 124 -4.31 -7.10 6.47
N ARG A 125 -4.31 -8.37 6.04
CA ARG A 125 -5.39 -8.95 5.23
C ARG A 125 -6.75 -8.88 5.89
N HIS A 126 -6.79 -8.89 7.23
CA HIS A 126 -8.06 -8.82 7.95
C HIS A 126 -8.76 -7.45 7.79
N PHE A 127 -8.05 -6.40 7.35
CA PHE A 127 -8.67 -5.12 7.00
C PHE A 127 -9.28 -5.12 5.59
N ALA A 128 -8.54 -5.63 4.61
CA ALA A 128 -8.98 -5.76 3.22
C ALA A 128 -8.02 -6.66 2.42
N VAL A 129 -8.43 -7.06 1.22
CA VAL A 129 -7.54 -7.73 0.24
C VAL A 129 -6.57 -6.74 -0.41
N THR A 130 -6.99 -5.49 -0.59
CA THR A 130 -6.18 -4.41 -1.17
C THR A 130 -6.16 -3.14 -0.31
N PRO A 131 -5.74 -3.23 0.97
CA PRO A 131 -5.75 -2.07 1.87
C PRO A 131 -4.80 -0.98 1.39
N THR A 132 -5.21 0.26 1.65
CA THR A 132 -4.37 1.44 1.54
C THR A 132 -3.63 1.63 2.86
N VAL A 133 -2.31 1.70 2.81
CA VAL A 133 -1.44 1.85 4.00
C VAL A 133 -0.40 2.94 3.79
N TYR A 134 0.34 3.29 4.84
CA TYR A 134 1.44 4.22 4.77
C TYR A 134 2.76 3.44 4.68
N GLY A 135 3.54 3.72 3.64
CA GLY A 135 4.91 3.27 3.48
C GLY A 135 5.91 4.40 3.69
N TRP A 136 7.19 4.07 3.50
CA TRP A 136 8.29 5.02 3.61
C TRP A 136 9.41 4.66 2.64
N PHE A 137 9.82 5.61 1.80
CA PHE A 137 10.90 5.43 0.83
C PHE A 137 11.62 6.74 0.59
N ASN A 138 12.93 6.71 0.37
CA ASN A 138 13.77 7.87 0.05
C ASN A 138 13.56 9.06 1.01
N GLY A 139 13.40 8.76 2.30
CA GLY A 139 13.21 9.77 3.35
C GLY A 139 11.83 10.44 3.36
N ARG A 140 10.82 9.88 2.68
CA ARG A 140 9.47 10.48 2.58
C ARG A 140 8.38 9.44 2.91
N PRO A 141 7.28 9.85 3.57
CA PRO A 141 6.11 9.00 3.71
C PRO A 141 5.38 8.87 2.37
N MET A 142 4.81 7.71 2.10
CA MET A 142 4.02 7.45 0.91
C MET A 142 2.75 6.67 1.23
N THR A 143 1.71 6.85 0.42
CA THR A 143 0.54 5.97 0.47
C THR A 143 0.73 4.80 -0.49
N LEU A 144 0.62 3.58 0.01
CA LEU A 144 0.75 2.34 -0.77
C LEU A 144 -0.59 1.63 -0.85
N LYS A 145 -0.87 1.00 -1.99
CA LYS A 145 -1.93 0.01 -2.10
C LYS A 145 -1.32 -1.37 -2.12
N CYS A 146 -1.64 -2.17 -1.11
CA CYS A 146 -1.01 -3.47 -0.93
C CYS A 146 -1.97 -4.57 -1.34
N TRP A 147 -1.62 -5.39 -2.33
CA TRP A 147 -2.37 -6.62 -2.54
C TRP A 147 -1.89 -7.68 -1.57
N MET A 148 -2.79 -8.17 -0.72
CA MET A 148 -2.53 -9.02 0.44
C MET A 148 -3.34 -10.32 0.33
N THR A 149 -2.68 -11.44 0.05
CA THR A 149 -3.32 -12.77 -0.09
C THR A 149 -3.23 -13.60 1.20
N SER A 150 -3.98 -14.70 1.27
CA SER A 150 -3.90 -15.66 2.41
C SER A 150 -2.50 -16.26 2.58
N GLY A 151 -1.66 -16.20 1.54
CA GLY A 151 -0.28 -16.68 1.56
C GLY A 151 0.75 -15.61 1.97
N GLY A 152 0.33 -14.43 2.44
CA GLY A 152 1.25 -13.39 2.89
C GLY A 152 1.93 -12.63 1.75
N GLU A 153 1.32 -12.56 0.58
CA GLU A 153 1.95 -11.83 -0.52
C GLU A 153 1.73 -10.33 -0.28
N GLY A 154 2.79 -9.60 0.10
CA GLY A 154 2.79 -8.15 0.29
C GLY A 154 3.17 -7.40 -0.97
N PHE A 155 2.40 -7.55 -2.05
CA PHE A 155 2.65 -6.85 -3.30
C PHE A 155 2.33 -5.35 -3.16
N THR A 156 3.23 -4.49 -3.62
CA THR A 156 3.02 -3.05 -3.76
C THR A 156 2.46 -2.73 -5.14
N ALA A 157 1.29 -2.08 -5.22
CA ALA A 157 0.80 -1.56 -6.48
C ALA A 157 1.67 -0.37 -6.94
N VAL A 158 2.22 -0.45 -8.14
CA VAL A 158 3.08 0.58 -8.74
C VAL A 158 2.41 1.31 -9.90
N LEU A 159 1.34 0.75 -10.45
CA LEU A 159 0.45 1.42 -11.40
C LEU A 159 -0.97 0.93 -11.17
N ILE A 160 -1.93 1.85 -11.08
CA ILE A 160 -3.36 1.58 -11.01
C ILE A 160 -4.04 2.52 -12.00
N SER A 161 -4.85 1.97 -12.89
CA SER A 161 -5.86 2.71 -13.64
C SER A 161 -7.20 2.03 -13.47
N THR A 162 -8.24 2.79 -13.15
CA THR A 162 -9.62 2.33 -13.12
C THR A 162 -10.51 3.38 -13.78
N ARG A 163 -11.67 2.96 -14.29
CA ARG A 163 -12.70 3.87 -14.85
C ARG A 163 -12.17 4.77 -15.97
N GLY A 164 -11.25 4.26 -16.78
CA GLY A 164 -10.72 4.96 -17.95
C GLY A 164 -9.78 6.12 -17.64
N PHE A 165 -9.12 6.13 -16.47
CA PHE A 165 -8.06 7.12 -16.20
C PHE A 165 -6.94 7.02 -17.23
N GLN A 166 -6.53 8.18 -17.73
CA GLN A 166 -5.50 8.31 -18.75
C GLN A 166 -4.22 8.87 -18.15
N PHE A 167 -3.09 8.25 -18.47
CA PHE A 167 -1.76 8.75 -18.07
C PHE A 167 -1.08 9.39 -19.27
N ASP A 168 -0.48 10.55 -19.07
CA ASP A 168 0.51 11.08 -19.99
C ASP A 168 1.92 10.63 -19.58
N SER A 169 2.94 10.95 -20.39
CA SER A 169 4.34 10.60 -20.10
C SER A 169 4.87 11.06 -18.74
N THR A 170 4.32 12.16 -18.19
CA THR A 170 4.75 12.71 -16.90
C THR A 170 4.03 12.01 -15.75
N THR A 171 2.70 11.92 -15.82
CA THR A 171 1.86 11.29 -14.79
C THR A 171 2.05 9.78 -14.74
N LEU A 172 2.47 9.16 -15.84
CA LEU A 172 2.83 7.74 -15.84
C LEU A 172 4.02 7.45 -14.93
N MET A 173 4.96 8.36 -14.75
CA MET A 173 6.10 8.13 -13.86
C MET A 173 5.75 8.44 -12.41
N GLU A 174 5.08 9.56 -12.17
CA GLU A 174 4.77 10.00 -10.82
C GLU A 174 3.37 10.61 -10.78
N HIS A 175 2.40 9.81 -10.31
CA HIS A 175 1.05 10.26 -10.04
C HIS A 175 0.54 9.62 -8.75
N ASN A 176 0.95 10.20 -7.63
CA ASN A 176 0.62 9.70 -6.31
C ASN A 176 -0.44 10.58 -5.65
N THR A 177 -1.65 10.60 -6.23
CA THR A 177 -2.79 11.24 -5.57
C THR A 177 -3.13 10.47 -4.29
N GLN A 178 -3.46 11.16 -3.21
CA GLN A 178 -3.85 10.50 -1.95
C GLN A 178 -4.97 9.51 -2.25
N LEU A 179 -4.70 8.22 -2.03
CA LEU A 179 -5.61 7.15 -2.38
C LEU A 179 -6.88 7.23 -1.51
N GLN A 180 -7.95 7.82 -2.05
CA GLN A 180 -9.30 7.80 -1.49
C GLN A 180 -10.18 6.77 -2.22
N ASP A 181 -11.34 6.44 -1.64
CA ASP A 181 -12.32 5.60 -2.33
C ASP A 181 -12.76 6.28 -3.65
N GLY A 182 -12.59 5.57 -4.76
CA GLY A 182 -12.89 6.07 -6.10
C GLY A 182 -11.70 6.64 -6.89
N VAL A 183 -10.46 6.47 -6.41
CA VAL A 183 -9.26 6.83 -7.20
C VAL A 183 -9.28 6.15 -8.56
N GLN A 184 -9.18 6.98 -9.59
CA GLN A 184 -9.17 6.54 -10.98
C GLN A 184 -7.74 6.23 -11.46
N GLY A 185 -6.70 6.85 -10.91
CA GLY A 185 -5.31 6.64 -11.31
C GLY A 185 -4.29 6.74 -10.18
N GLN A 186 -3.26 5.88 -10.19
CA GLN A 186 -2.05 5.99 -9.38
C GLN A 186 -0.84 5.49 -10.18
N SER A 187 0.30 6.18 -10.09
CA SER A 187 1.58 5.65 -10.54
C SER A 187 2.73 5.96 -9.58
N LEU A 188 3.50 4.92 -9.27
CA LEU A 188 4.77 4.95 -8.53
C LEU A 188 5.92 4.42 -9.40
N LEU A 189 5.76 4.41 -10.73
CA LEU A 189 6.76 3.86 -11.65
C LEU A 189 8.12 4.58 -11.57
N GLY A 190 8.16 5.86 -11.26
CA GLY A 190 9.39 6.62 -11.02
C GLY A 190 10.18 6.17 -9.79
N MET A 191 9.56 5.40 -8.89
CA MET A 191 10.18 4.85 -7.68
C MET A 191 10.31 3.34 -7.70
N VAL A 192 9.91 2.68 -8.80
CA VAL A 192 9.83 1.22 -8.85
C VAL A 192 11.19 0.55 -8.67
N GLU A 193 12.28 1.23 -9.07
CA GLU A 193 13.64 0.75 -8.87
C GLU A 193 14.06 0.84 -7.40
N ASP A 194 13.62 1.87 -6.67
CA ASP A 194 13.89 2.00 -5.23
C ASP A 194 13.13 0.95 -4.42
N ILE A 195 11.90 0.64 -4.85
CA ILE A 195 11.09 -0.47 -4.30
C ILE A 195 11.79 -1.79 -4.60
N ARG A 196 12.18 -2.05 -5.86
CA ARG A 196 12.96 -3.23 -6.23
C ARG A 196 14.25 -3.36 -5.43
N GLN A 197 14.91 -2.26 -5.07
CA GLN A 197 16.16 -2.29 -4.30
C GLN A 197 15.94 -2.22 -2.78
N SER A 198 14.71 -2.34 -2.30
CA SER A 198 14.44 -2.27 -0.85
C SER A 198 14.69 -3.58 -0.12
N GLU A 199 14.70 -4.70 -0.83
CA GLU A 199 14.95 -6.03 -0.27
C GLU A 199 16.23 -6.68 -0.85
N THR A 200 16.67 -7.77 -0.23
CA THR A 200 17.95 -8.43 -0.52
C THR A 200 17.85 -9.72 -1.32
N ASP A 201 16.64 -10.24 -1.58
CA ASP A 201 16.48 -11.52 -2.29
C ASP A 201 17.07 -11.46 -3.71
N SER A 202 17.47 -12.60 -4.28
CA SER A 202 18.05 -12.61 -5.63
C SER A 202 17.08 -12.21 -6.75
N THR A 203 15.77 -12.22 -6.49
CA THR A 203 14.72 -11.97 -7.49
C THR A 203 13.63 -11.07 -6.93
N TYR A 204 12.89 -10.41 -7.84
CA TYR A 204 11.61 -9.74 -7.57
C TYR A 204 10.53 -10.29 -8.52
N ARG A 205 9.27 -10.06 -8.20
CA ARG A 205 8.12 -10.49 -9.01
C ARG A 205 7.29 -9.30 -9.47
N ILE A 206 6.84 -9.35 -10.72
CA ILE A 206 5.84 -8.45 -11.27
C ILE A 206 4.57 -9.24 -11.57
N ALA A 207 3.42 -8.67 -11.22
CA ALA A 207 2.11 -9.21 -11.55
C ALA A 207 1.23 -8.11 -12.13
N ILE A 208 0.65 -8.39 -13.30
CA ILE A 208 -0.20 -7.46 -14.04
C ILE A 208 -1.59 -8.06 -14.11
N TRP A 209 -2.56 -7.33 -13.57
CA TRP A 209 -3.96 -7.71 -13.52
C TRP A 209 -4.78 -6.70 -14.29
N TYR A 210 -5.83 -7.19 -14.95
CA TYR A 210 -6.77 -6.34 -15.66
C TYR A 210 -8.21 -6.73 -15.31
N ASN A 211 -9.11 -5.78 -15.47
CA ASN A 211 -10.55 -6.00 -15.49
C ASN A 211 -11.10 -5.53 -16.83
N ASN A 212 -11.90 -6.37 -17.49
CA ASN A 212 -12.69 -6.02 -18.66
C ASN A 212 -14.11 -6.55 -18.48
N ASN A 213 -15.11 -5.69 -18.68
CA ASN A 213 -16.53 -6.01 -18.57
C ASN A 213 -16.88 -6.71 -17.24
N GLY A 214 -16.23 -6.30 -16.15
CA GLY A 214 -16.44 -6.85 -14.80
C GLY A 214 -15.62 -8.10 -14.46
N GLY A 215 -14.98 -8.75 -15.44
CA GLY A 215 -14.14 -9.94 -15.21
C GLY A 215 -12.69 -9.59 -14.92
N TRP A 216 -12.13 -10.11 -13.81
CA TRP A 216 -10.71 -9.97 -13.46
C TRP A 216 -9.87 -11.10 -14.07
N GLY A 217 -8.71 -10.75 -14.63
CA GLY A 217 -7.74 -11.70 -15.15
C GLY A 217 -6.30 -11.30 -14.82
N ASN A 218 -5.43 -12.29 -14.63
CA ASN A 218 -3.99 -12.07 -14.67
C ASN A 218 -3.58 -11.94 -16.14
N LEU A 219 -3.04 -10.79 -16.54
CA LEU A 219 -2.52 -10.58 -17.88
C LEU A 219 -1.19 -11.31 -18.04
N LEU A 220 -0.30 -11.06 -17.09
CA LEU A 220 1.08 -11.48 -17.10
C LEU A 220 1.58 -11.50 -15.65
N ALA A 221 2.38 -12.51 -15.30
CA ALA A 221 3.23 -12.47 -14.12
C ALA A 221 4.61 -13.02 -14.49
N TYR A 222 5.66 -12.44 -13.92
CA TYR A 222 7.02 -12.94 -14.10
C TYR A 222 7.90 -12.67 -12.89
N ASP A 223 8.85 -13.58 -12.69
CA ASP A 223 9.97 -13.39 -11.77
C ASP A 223 11.19 -12.87 -12.55
N ALA A 224 11.93 -11.94 -11.96
CA ALA A 224 13.15 -11.43 -12.53
C ALA A 224 14.30 -11.28 -11.54
N LEU A 225 15.53 -11.42 -12.05
CA LEU A 225 16.73 -11.24 -11.25
C LEU A 225 16.81 -9.79 -10.75
N ARG A 226 17.21 -9.58 -9.50
CA ARG A 226 17.24 -8.23 -8.92
C ARG A 226 18.21 -7.30 -9.63
N ASN A 227 19.27 -7.78 -10.27
CA ASN A 227 20.16 -6.91 -11.04
C ASN A 227 19.53 -6.36 -12.33
N GLU A 228 18.33 -6.81 -12.70
CA GLU A 228 17.60 -6.32 -13.85
C GLU A 228 16.61 -5.21 -13.42
N PRO A 229 16.53 -4.10 -14.16
CA PRO A 229 15.55 -3.06 -13.91
C PRO A 229 14.13 -3.56 -14.16
N VAL A 230 13.18 -3.01 -13.42
CA VAL A 230 11.75 -3.22 -13.64
C VAL A 230 11.31 -2.57 -14.94
N LEU A 231 11.75 -1.33 -15.17
CA LEU A 231 11.47 -0.59 -16.40
C LEU A 231 12.71 -0.59 -17.29
N SER A 232 12.59 -1.24 -18.45
CA SER A 232 13.59 -1.11 -19.51
C SER A 232 13.23 0.04 -20.44
N SER A 233 14.21 0.57 -21.18
CA SER A 233 14.04 1.43 -22.37
C SER A 233 14.15 0.66 -23.68
N THR A 234 14.51 -0.63 -23.60
CA THR A 234 14.64 -1.55 -24.74
C THR A 234 13.85 -2.83 -24.46
N VAL A 235 13.36 -3.48 -25.51
CA VAL A 235 12.66 -4.77 -25.38
C VAL A 235 13.59 -5.82 -24.76
N ARG A 236 13.07 -6.60 -23.82
CA ARG A 236 13.78 -7.73 -23.19
C ARG A 236 12.94 -8.99 -23.22
N THR A 237 13.38 -9.96 -24.01
CA THR A 237 12.75 -11.28 -24.18
C THR A 237 13.44 -12.38 -23.38
N SER A 238 14.12 -12.02 -22.29
CA SER A 238 14.98 -12.91 -21.52
C SER A 238 14.42 -14.33 -21.33
N GLY A 239 15.22 -15.34 -21.72
CA GLY A 239 14.88 -16.76 -21.58
C GLY A 239 14.89 -17.28 -20.14
N TRP A 240 15.33 -16.50 -19.14
CA TRP A 240 15.27 -16.89 -17.73
C TRP A 240 13.98 -16.42 -17.02
N MET A 241 13.14 -15.61 -17.68
CA MET A 241 11.88 -15.17 -17.09
C MET A 241 10.89 -16.33 -16.98
N ASN A 242 10.46 -16.63 -15.76
CA ASN A 242 9.33 -17.53 -15.54
C ASN A 242 8.03 -16.79 -15.81
N VAL A 243 7.62 -16.75 -17.08
CA VAL A 243 6.43 -16.04 -17.50
C VAL A 243 5.18 -16.90 -17.37
N VAL A 244 4.23 -16.45 -16.57
CA VAL A 244 2.86 -16.95 -16.56
C VAL A 244 1.99 -16.02 -17.41
N ARG A 245 1.39 -16.57 -18.47
CA ARG A 245 0.50 -15.84 -19.38
C ARG A 245 -0.96 -16.07 -19.02
N GLY A 246 -1.73 -14.98 -19.01
CA GLY A 246 -3.17 -15.05 -18.97
C GLY A 246 -3.77 -15.63 -20.27
N PRO A 247 -4.99 -16.19 -20.23
CA PRO A 247 -5.68 -16.71 -21.43
C PRO A 247 -5.89 -15.68 -22.54
N GLY A 248 -5.83 -14.37 -22.22
CA GLY A 248 -5.97 -13.29 -23.19
C GLY A 248 -4.65 -12.78 -23.82
N ALA A 249 -3.49 -13.30 -23.39
CA ALA A 249 -2.19 -12.82 -23.85
C ALA A 249 -1.74 -13.52 -25.14
N ASN A 250 -2.11 -12.96 -26.29
CA ASN A 250 -1.82 -13.51 -27.64
C ASN A 250 -0.57 -12.91 -28.32
N TRP A 251 0.33 -12.30 -27.55
CA TRP A 251 1.59 -11.71 -28.06
C TRP A 251 2.81 -12.34 -27.39
N SER A 252 4.00 -11.93 -27.84
CA SER A 252 5.28 -12.30 -27.23
C SER A 252 5.55 -11.42 -26.00
N PRO A 253 5.43 -11.93 -24.76
CA PRO A 253 5.62 -11.11 -23.58
C PRO A 253 7.10 -10.75 -23.37
N SER A 254 7.31 -9.62 -22.72
CA SER A 254 8.60 -9.08 -22.27
C SER A 254 8.43 -8.45 -20.89
N MET A 255 9.55 -8.06 -20.27
CA MET A 255 9.52 -7.19 -19.08
C MET A 255 8.79 -5.88 -19.37
N LEU A 256 8.39 -5.16 -18.32
CA LEU A 256 7.83 -3.83 -18.48
C LEU A 256 8.83 -2.93 -19.20
N TRP A 257 8.36 -2.28 -20.25
CA TRP A 257 9.18 -1.46 -21.12
C TRP A 257 8.46 -0.15 -21.42
N MET A 258 9.19 0.96 -21.31
CA MET A 258 8.75 2.27 -21.75
C MET A 258 9.32 2.57 -23.13
N SER A 259 8.45 2.65 -24.13
CA SER A 259 8.89 3.00 -25.48
C SER A 259 9.24 4.48 -25.57
N SER A 260 10.36 4.81 -26.21
CA SER A 260 10.77 6.19 -26.48
C SER A 260 10.12 6.77 -27.74
N SER A 261 9.38 5.97 -28.51
CA SER A 261 8.74 6.37 -29.77
C SER A 261 7.58 5.44 -30.14
N GLY A 262 6.67 5.91 -31.00
CA GLY A 262 5.50 5.11 -31.42
C GLY A 262 4.29 5.38 -30.55
N SER A 263 3.32 4.45 -30.57
CA SER A 263 1.99 4.66 -29.97
C SER A 263 1.87 4.19 -28.51
N THR A 264 2.95 3.68 -27.90
CA THR A 264 2.91 3.09 -26.55
C THR A 264 3.78 3.88 -25.56
N LEU A 265 3.27 4.11 -24.35
CA LEU A 265 4.04 4.67 -23.23
C LEU A 265 4.61 3.56 -22.33
N LEU A 266 3.81 2.53 -22.07
CA LEU A 266 4.20 1.37 -21.27
C LEU A 266 3.62 0.12 -21.92
N THR A 267 4.45 -0.91 -22.09
CA THR A 267 4.04 -2.15 -22.73
C THR A 267 4.75 -3.37 -22.12
N THR A 268 4.18 -4.53 -22.38
CA THR A 268 4.82 -5.84 -22.14
C THR A 268 5.01 -6.62 -23.43
N ASN A 269 4.77 -6.01 -24.59
CA ASN A 269 4.93 -6.67 -25.88
C ASN A 269 6.35 -6.51 -26.43
N ALA A 270 6.96 -7.64 -26.78
CA ALA A 270 8.29 -7.72 -27.34
C ALA A 270 8.41 -7.31 -28.83
N ALA A 271 7.28 -7.07 -29.52
CA ALA A 271 7.29 -6.99 -30.98
C ALA A 271 8.00 -5.75 -31.56
N ASP A 272 7.92 -4.55 -30.96
CA ASP A 272 8.61 -3.32 -31.43
C ASP A 272 8.17 -1.98 -30.76
N GLY A 273 7.19 -1.98 -29.85
CA GLY A 273 6.71 -0.74 -29.19
C GLY A 273 5.87 0.17 -30.08
N GLN A 274 5.65 -0.24 -31.33
CA GLN A 274 4.80 0.45 -32.30
C GLN A 274 3.38 -0.12 -32.27
N SER A 275 3.23 -1.41 -31.96
CA SER A 275 1.93 -2.05 -31.79
C SER A 275 1.27 -1.70 -30.45
N VAL A 276 -0.03 -1.39 -30.48
CA VAL A 276 -0.89 -1.27 -29.28
C VAL A 276 -1.21 -2.63 -28.64
N THR A 277 -0.87 -3.74 -29.29
CA THR A 277 -1.03 -5.07 -28.68
C THR A 277 -0.10 -5.20 -27.48
N GLY A 278 -0.64 -5.57 -26.32
CA GLY A 278 0.11 -5.66 -25.06
C GLY A 278 0.52 -4.31 -24.44
N ALA A 279 0.05 -3.20 -25.01
CA ALA A 279 0.18 -1.88 -24.41
C ALA A 279 -0.63 -1.80 -23.12
N LEU A 280 0.02 -1.28 -22.09
CA LEU A 280 -0.59 -0.98 -20.79
C LEU A 280 -1.06 0.47 -20.73
N ALA A 281 -0.34 1.37 -21.41
CA ALA A 281 -0.72 2.75 -21.66
C ALA A 281 -0.20 3.18 -23.04
N THR A 282 -1.01 3.90 -23.81
CA THR A 282 -0.65 4.47 -25.12
C THR A 282 -0.25 5.94 -25.03
N THR A 283 0.41 6.49 -26.04
CA THR A 283 0.91 7.88 -26.05
C THR A 283 -0.18 8.95 -26.04
N ASP A 284 -1.39 8.60 -26.45
CA ASP A 284 -2.60 9.43 -26.27
C ASP A 284 -3.23 9.24 -24.87
N GLY A 285 -2.57 8.47 -24.00
CA GLY A 285 -2.93 8.22 -22.62
C GLY A 285 -3.99 7.14 -22.40
N VAL A 286 -4.47 6.50 -23.45
CA VAL A 286 -5.51 5.48 -23.35
C VAL A 286 -4.98 4.20 -22.67
N ILE A 287 -5.81 3.64 -21.79
CA ILE A 287 -5.63 2.30 -21.23
C ILE A 287 -6.77 1.44 -21.79
N HIS A 288 -6.42 0.35 -22.47
CA HIS A 288 -7.38 -0.52 -23.17
C HIS A 288 -8.18 -1.45 -22.24
N PHE A 289 -8.15 -1.19 -20.93
CA PHE A 289 -8.80 -2.00 -19.91
C PHE A 289 -9.70 -1.12 -19.05
N ASP A 290 -10.84 -1.65 -18.58
CA ASP A 290 -11.69 -0.93 -17.62
C ASP A 290 -10.96 -0.68 -16.30
N SER A 291 -10.07 -1.62 -15.94
CA SER A 291 -9.07 -1.43 -14.91
C SER A 291 -7.77 -2.17 -15.23
N LEU A 292 -6.64 -1.58 -14.85
CA LEU A 292 -5.31 -2.15 -14.96
C LEU A 292 -4.55 -1.93 -13.65
N TRP A 293 -3.91 -2.98 -13.15
CA TRP A 293 -3.14 -2.96 -11.92
C TRP A 293 -1.80 -3.65 -12.17
N VAL A 294 -0.70 -2.94 -11.92
CA VAL A 294 0.65 -3.47 -11.97
C VAL A 294 1.18 -3.49 -10.54
N TYR A 295 1.62 -4.67 -10.12
CA TYR A 295 2.14 -4.92 -8.80
C TYR A 295 3.60 -5.38 -8.87
N ILE A 296 4.39 -4.96 -7.89
CA ILE A 296 5.71 -5.49 -7.60
C ILE A 296 5.71 -6.17 -6.23
N LYS A 297 6.37 -7.31 -6.14
CA LYS A 297 6.86 -7.86 -4.87
C LYS A 297 8.36 -7.92 -5.00
N GLU A 298 9.00 -6.90 -4.45
CA GLU A 298 10.44 -6.86 -4.25
C GLU A 298 10.92 -7.98 -3.34
#